data_AF-K2R679-F1
#
_entry.id   AF-K2R679-F1
#
_cell.length_a   1.000
_cell.length_b   1.000
_cell.length_c   1.000
_cell.angle_alpha   90.00
_cell.angle_beta   90.00
_cell.angle_gamma   90.00
#
_symmetry.space_group_name_H-M   'P 1'
#
loop_
_entity.id
_entity.type
_entity.pdbx_description
1 polymer ?
#
loop_
_entity_poly.entity_id
_entity_poly.type
_entity_poly.pdbx_seq_one_letter_code
_entity_poly.pdbx_strand_id
1 'polypeptide(L)'
;MSNAQGNWITWEELTTVEDLHKALSMPLSKLHKPELYPVEEDALQFYKRYIAYLSGNSLNETGGLDQYYDFENMTEYDIMEGEIGRGGDRVRAHFAKVGTELADGIVRLRDTEITAISPDFAHIMTWQNFKGTAQDGSPFDLTYRCTQLMRRTEKGWRWYHDHFSFSADLQTGRARITG
;
A
#
# COMPACT_ATOMS: atom_id res chain seq x y z
N MET A 1 -8.76 17.05 -11.81
CA MET A 1 -7.58 17.35 -12.65
C MET A 1 -7.03 15.99 -13.09
N SER A 2 -6.79 15.75 -14.38
CA SER A 2 -6.28 14.44 -14.81
C SER A 2 -4.81 14.30 -14.39
N ASN A 3 -4.47 13.24 -13.66
CA ASN A 3 -3.09 12.95 -13.30
C ASN A 3 -2.28 12.66 -14.57
N ALA A 4 -1.13 13.30 -14.73
CA ALA A 4 -0.25 13.00 -15.85
C ALA A 4 0.36 11.59 -15.69
N GLN A 5 0.50 10.89 -16.81
CA GLN A 5 0.90 9.48 -16.85
C GLN A 5 2.26 9.27 -16.15
N GLY A 6 2.33 8.29 -15.23
CA GLY A 6 3.54 7.94 -14.52
C GLY A 6 4.01 8.95 -13.47
N ASN A 7 3.21 9.95 -13.12
CA ASN A 7 3.55 10.87 -12.03
C ASN A 7 3.28 10.27 -10.65
N TRP A 8 4.02 10.77 -9.67
CA TRP A 8 3.75 10.51 -8.25
C TRP A 8 2.54 11.33 -7.80
N ILE A 9 1.56 10.65 -7.19
CA ILE A 9 0.33 11.24 -6.66
C ILE A 9 0.19 10.95 -5.16
N THR A 10 -0.58 11.76 -4.46
CA THR A 10 -0.92 11.53 -3.04
C THR A 10 -2.34 10.97 -2.89
N TRP A 11 -2.75 10.68 -1.65
CA TRP A 11 -4.11 10.23 -1.36
C TRP A 11 -5.19 11.25 -1.78
N GLU A 12 -4.88 12.54 -1.81
CA GLU A 12 -5.82 13.60 -2.24
C GLU A 12 -6.23 13.41 -3.71
N GLU A 13 -5.28 12.96 -4.53
CA GLU A 13 -5.37 12.76 -5.97
C GLU A 13 -5.90 11.36 -6.37
N LEU A 14 -6.12 10.48 -5.39
CA LEU A 14 -6.88 9.23 -5.58
C LEU A 14 -8.37 9.56 -5.73
N THR A 15 -8.81 9.84 -6.95
CA THR A 15 -10.18 10.30 -7.24
C THR A 15 -11.10 9.16 -7.65
N THR A 16 -10.82 8.53 -8.80
CA THR A 16 -11.63 7.47 -9.41
C THR A 16 -10.74 6.38 -9.98
N VAL A 17 -11.30 5.19 -10.19
CA VAL A 17 -10.62 4.07 -10.85
C VAL A 17 -10.26 4.44 -12.29
N GLU A 18 -11.13 5.18 -12.99
CA GLU A 18 -10.86 5.65 -14.34
C GLU A 18 -9.65 6.60 -14.42
N ASP A 19 -9.50 7.50 -13.44
CA ASP A 19 -8.35 8.40 -13.36
C ASP A 19 -7.05 7.63 -13.10
N LEU A 20 -7.10 6.58 -12.26
CA LEU A 20 -5.97 5.68 -12.06
C LEU A 20 -5.58 4.99 -13.37
N HIS A 21 -6.53 4.45 -14.11
CA HIS A 21 -6.27 3.78 -15.39
C HIS A 21 -5.60 4.71 -16.40
N LYS A 22 -6.01 5.98 -16.46
CA LYS A 22 -5.40 7.00 -17.34
C LYS A 22 -3.97 7.37 -16.93
N ALA A 23 -3.64 7.22 -15.65
CA ALA A 23 -2.34 7.60 -15.09
C ALA A 23 -1.28 6.48 -15.21
N LEU A 24 -1.67 5.24 -15.52
CA LEU A 24 -0.76 4.09 -15.63
C LEU A 24 0.29 4.31 -16.72
N SER A 25 1.57 4.11 -16.40
CA SER A 25 2.67 4.07 -17.36
C SER A 25 2.73 2.77 -18.18
N MET A 26 1.93 1.79 -17.80
CA MET A 26 1.83 0.46 -18.41
C MET A 26 0.42 0.17 -18.92
N PRO A 27 0.23 -0.80 -19.84
CA PRO A 27 -1.09 -1.19 -20.29
C PRO A 27 -1.97 -1.68 -19.13
N LEU A 28 -3.24 -1.30 -19.15
CA LEU A 28 -4.26 -1.77 -18.21
C LEU A 28 -4.36 -3.30 -18.24
N SER A 29 -4.52 -3.91 -17.06
CA SER A 29 -4.73 -5.33 -16.89
C SER A 29 -5.97 -5.81 -17.64
N LYS A 30 -5.86 -7.00 -18.24
CA LYS A 30 -6.99 -7.68 -18.89
C LYS A 30 -7.91 -8.38 -17.89
N LEU A 31 -7.59 -8.32 -16.59
CA LEU A 31 -8.36 -8.97 -15.54
C LEU A 31 -9.51 -8.10 -15.01
N HIS A 32 -9.55 -6.81 -15.37
CA HIS A 32 -10.67 -5.94 -15.06
C HIS A 32 -11.98 -6.47 -15.68
N LYS A 33 -13.04 -6.41 -14.89
CA LYS A 33 -14.39 -6.84 -15.28
C LYS A 33 -15.34 -5.66 -15.13
N PRO A 34 -16.03 -5.20 -16.19
CA PRO A 34 -16.92 -4.05 -16.11
C PRO A 34 -17.98 -4.17 -15.00
N GLU A 35 -18.49 -5.38 -14.75
CA GLU A 35 -19.46 -5.67 -13.69
C GLU A 35 -18.91 -5.52 -12.28
N LEU A 36 -17.58 -5.52 -12.10
CA LEU A 36 -16.90 -5.30 -10.82
C LEU A 36 -16.38 -3.88 -10.64
N TYR A 37 -16.57 -2.97 -11.60
CA TYR A 37 -16.17 -1.58 -11.48
C TYR A 37 -16.65 -0.90 -10.18
N PRO A 38 -17.91 -1.09 -9.73
CA PRO A 38 -18.34 -0.53 -8.44
C PRO A 38 -17.57 -1.07 -7.22
N VAL A 39 -17.06 -2.30 -7.32
CA VAL A 39 -16.25 -2.95 -6.28
C VAL A 39 -14.86 -2.33 -6.26
N GLU A 40 -14.29 -2.04 -7.43
CA GLU A 40 -12.99 -1.34 -7.56
C GLU A 40 -13.07 0.09 -7.01
N GLU A 41 -14.17 0.81 -7.27
CA GLU A 41 -14.38 2.14 -6.70
C GLU A 41 -14.50 2.11 -5.16
N ASP A 42 -15.24 1.14 -4.60
CA ASP A 42 -15.34 0.98 -3.14
C ASP A 42 -13.99 0.60 -2.51
N ALA A 43 -13.23 -0.30 -3.15
CA ALA A 43 -11.88 -0.67 -2.77
C ALA A 43 -10.92 0.54 -2.84
N LEU A 44 -11.04 1.39 -3.86
CA LEU A 44 -10.28 2.63 -3.98
C LEU A 44 -10.55 3.58 -2.81
N GLN A 45 -11.80 3.71 -2.36
CA GLN A 45 -12.10 4.55 -1.19
C GLN A 45 -11.47 4.01 0.09
N PHE A 46 -11.44 2.68 0.27
CA PHE A 46 -10.68 2.05 1.36
C PHE A 46 -9.19 2.36 1.25
N TYR A 47 -8.58 2.16 0.07
CA TYR A 47 -7.17 2.42 -0.17
C TYR A 47 -6.80 3.89 0.08
N LYS A 48 -7.62 4.83 -0.39
CA LYS A 48 -7.46 6.26 -0.13
C LYS A 48 -7.39 6.59 1.35
N ARG A 49 -8.32 6.06 2.16
CA ARG A 49 -8.31 6.25 3.62
C ARG A 49 -7.09 5.64 4.27
N TYR A 50 -6.60 4.51 3.76
CA TYR A 50 -5.40 3.87 4.28
C TYR A 50 -4.13 4.70 3.98
N ILE A 51 -3.96 5.19 2.75
CA ILE A 51 -2.81 6.03 2.38
C ILE A 51 -2.86 7.39 3.10
N ALA A 52 -4.04 7.96 3.31
CA ALA A 52 -4.22 9.14 4.16
C ALA A 52 -3.82 8.87 5.61
N TYR A 53 -4.19 7.71 6.16
CA TYR A 53 -3.79 7.29 7.50
C TYR A 53 -2.26 7.17 7.62
N LEU A 54 -1.60 6.53 6.66
CA LEU A 54 -0.14 6.42 6.63
C LEU A 54 0.58 7.76 6.45
N SER A 55 -0.04 8.71 5.73
CA SER A 55 0.57 10.01 5.42
C SER A 55 0.25 11.12 6.43
N GLY A 56 -0.66 10.86 7.38
CA GLY A 56 -1.20 11.87 8.29
C GLY A 56 -1.09 11.51 9.77
N ASN A 57 -0.77 10.25 10.10
CA ASN A 57 -0.53 9.84 11.47
C ASN A 57 0.93 9.43 11.63
N SER A 58 1.51 9.82 12.76
CA SER A 58 2.72 9.17 13.22
C SER A 58 2.40 7.70 13.47
N LEU A 59 3.08 6.79 12.77
CA LEU A 59 2.92 5.34 12.94
C LEU A 59 3.21 4.88 14.39
N ASN A 60 3.71 5.79 15.23
CA ASN A 60 3.92 5.65 16.68
C ASN A 60 2.64 5.28 17.47
N GLU A 61 1.44 5.48 16.91
CA GLU A 61 0.19 5.00 17.50
C GLU A 61 -0.33 3.80 16.71
N THR A 62 -0.11 2.58 17.22
CA THR A 62 -0.73 1.34 16.68
C THR A 62 -2.27 1.36 16.72
N GLY A 63 -2.85 2.41 17.32
CA GLY A 63 -4.28 2.70 17.29
C GLY A 63 -4.79 2.85 15.86
N GLY A 64 -5.86 2.12 15.55
CA GLY A 64 -6.56 2.23 14.29
C GLY A 64 -6.17 1.21 13.22
N LEU A 65 -5.11 0.41 13.38
CA LEU A 65 -4.77 -0.64 12.40
C LEU A 65 -5.88 -1.71 12.26
N ASP A 66 -6.68 -1.93 13.30
CA ASP A 66 -7.84 -2.85 13.29
C ASP A 66 -8.90 -2.51 12.24
N GLN A 67 -8.94 -1.26 11.77
CA GLN A 67 -9.86 -0.85 10.72
C GLN A 67 -9.32 -1.18 9.31
N TYR A 68 -8.04 -1.51 9.19
CA TYR A 68 -7.37 -1.79 7.91
C TYR A 68 -6.96 -3.24 7.74
N TYR A 69 -6.62 -3.96 8.82
CA TYR A 69 -6.07 -5.31 8.73
C TYR A 69 -7.03 -6.39 9.21
N ASP A 70 -7.08 -7.50 8.48
CA ASP A 70 -7.62 -8.77 8.96
C ASP A 70 -6.50 -9.55 9.62
N PHE A 71 -6.18 -9.17 10.84
CA PHE A 71 -5.07 -9.73 11.62
C PHE A 71 -5.10 -11.27 11.74
N GLU A 72 -6.27 -11.89 11.68
CA GLU A 72 -6.38 -13.36 11.76
C GLU A 72 -5.81 -14.04 10.51
N ASN A 73 -6.06 -13.46 9.33
CA ASN A 73 -5.64 -14.03 8.06
C ASN A 73 -4.40 -13.37 7.46
N MET A 74 -3.99 -12.22 8.00
CA MET A 74 -2.91 -11.39 7.49
C MET A 74 -1.58 -12.15 7.42
N THR A 75 -0.89 -11.96 6.31
CA THR A 75 0.49 -12.39 6.09
C THR A 75 1.22 -11.26 5.40
N GLU A 76 2.51 -11.10 5.67
CA GLU A 76 3.25 -9.95 5.14
C GLU A 76 4.66 -10.36 4.75
N TYR A 77 5.10 -9.87 3.59
CA TYR A 77 6.50 -9.88 3.18
C TYR A 77 6.98 -8.43 3.17
N ASP A 78 7.63 -8.04 4.26
CA ASP A 78 8.05 -6.67 4.50
C ASP A 78 9.55 -6.46 4.20
N ILE A 79 9.90 -5.22 3.85
CA ILE A 79 11.26 -4.81 3.52
C ILE A 79 12.18 -4.65 4.75
N MET A 80 11.62 -4.49 5.95
CA MET A 80 12.35 -4.26 7.19
C MET A 80 12.58 -5.56 7.97
N GLU A 81 11.54 -6.39 8.11
CA GLU A 81 11.61 -7.63 8.92
C GLU A 81 11.52 -8.93 8.11
N GLY A 82 11.26 -8.85 6.80
CA GLY A 82 11.13 -10.03 5.94
C GLY A 82 9.76 -10.68 6.09
N GLU A 83 9.71 -12.00 6.30
CA GLU A 83 8.45 -12.74 6.40
C GLU A 83 7.81 -12.62 7.78
N ILE A 84 6.58 -12.12 7.78
CA ILE A 84 5.69 -12.14 8.94
C ILE A 84 4.60 -13.16 8.65
N GLY A 85 4.81 -14.35 9.21
CA GLY A 85 3.87 -15.47 9.08
C GLY A 85 2.50 -15.15 9.69
N ARG A 86 1.49 -15.89 9.23
CA ARG A 86 0.08 -15.68 9.60
C ARG A 86 -0.14 -15.64 11.11
N GLY A 87 -0.89 -14.63 11.57
CA GLY A 87 -1.34 -14.50 12.95
C GLY A 87 -1.21 -13.07 13.48
N GLY A 88 -2.29 -12.60 14.11
CA GLY A 88 -2.46 -11.18 14.44
C GLY A 88 -1.39 -10.58 15.33
N ASP A 89 -0.90 -11.33 16.33
CA ASP A 89 0.08 -10.81 17.28
C ASP A 89 1.43 -10.49 16.64
N ARG A 90 1.83 -11.26 15.62
CA ARG A 90 3.09 -11.03 14.90
C ARG A 90 3.04 -9.76 14.07
N VAL A 91 1.96 -9.59 13.31
CA VAL A 91 1.72 -8.39 12.49
C VAL A 91 1.57 -7.15 13.39
N ARG A 92 0.88 -7.25 14.53
CA ARG A 92 0.80 -6.14 15.49
C ARG A 92 2.16 -5.76 16.08
N ALA A 93 2.96 -6.76 16.46
CA ALA A 93 4.31 -6.53 16.96
C ALA A 93 5.21 -5.88 15.90
N HIS A 94 5.09 -6.31 14.64
CA HIS A 94 5.78 -5.72 13.50
C HIS A 94 5.43 -4.23 13.35
N PHE A 95 4.14 -3.86 13.27
CA PHE A 95 3.74 -2.46 13.15
C PHE A 95 4.15 -1.61 14.35
N ALA A 96 4.13 -2.17 15.57
CA ALA A 96 4.62 -1.48 16.76
C ALA A 96 6.11 -1.12 16.63
N LYS A 97 6.90 -1.94 15.94
CA LYS A 97 8.31 -1.67 15.68
C LYS A 97 8.50 -0.70 14.52
N VAL A 98 7.94 -0.97 13.34
CA VAL A 98 8.07 -0.10 12.17
C VAL A 98 7.57 1.32 12.46
N GLY A 99 6.53 1.44 13.27
CA GLY A 99 6.00 2.74 13.65
C GLY A 99 6.96 3.62 14.45
N THR A 100 7.88 3.01 15.20
CA THR A 100 8.98 3.74 15.86
C THR A 100 10.04 4.21 14.87
N GLU A 101 10.25 3.51 13.77
CA GLU A 101 11.31 3.84 12.80
C GLU A 101 10.85 4.93 11.82
N LEU A 102 9.57 4.94 11.44
CA LEU A 102 8.99 5.82 10.41
C LEU A 102 7.98 6.80 11.03
N ALA A 103 8.51 7.73 11.81
CA ALA A 103 7.72 8.56 12.73
C ALA A 103 6.84 9.64 12.06
N ASP A 104 7.28 10.25 10.95
CA ASP A 104 6.52 11.24 10.19
C ASP A 104 6.90 11.14 8.72
N GLY A 105 5.92 10.99 7.83
CA GLY A 105 6.19 10.92 6.41
C GLY A 105 4.95 10.97 5.55
N ILE A 106 5.19 11.15 4.25
CA ILE A 106 4.16 11.18 3.22
C ILE A 106 4.33 10.01 2.28
N VAL A 107 3.23 9.29 2.03
CA VAL A 107 3.19 8.24 1.01
C VAL A 107 2.72 8.83 -0.30
N ARG A 108 3.55 8.66 -1.33
CA ARG A 108 3.22 8.96 -2.72
C ARG A 108 3.10 7.66 -3.50
N LEU A 109 2.25 7.67 -4.50
CA LEU A 109 1.89 6.51 -5.30
C LEU A 109 2.20 6.76 -6.76
N ARG A 110 2.59 5.73 -7.49
CA ARG A 110 2.71 5.76 -8.95
C ARG A 110 2.28 4.42 -9.52
N ASP A 111 1.71 4.44 -10.72
CA ASP A 111 1.22 3.24 -11.42
C ASP A 111 0.35 2.35 -10.52
N THR A 112 -0.63 2.99 -9.87
CA THR A 112 -1.56 2.29 -8.98
C THR A 112 -2.71 1.72 -9.80
N GLU A 113 -2.85 0.40 -9.77
CA GLU A 113 -3.94 -0.34 -10.38
C GLU A 113 -4.66 -1.15 -9.30
N ILE A 114 -5.98 -1.00 -9.21
CA ILE A 114 -6.84 -1.76 -8.29
C ILE A 114 -7.74 -2.65 -9.13
N THR A 115 -7.61 -3.95 -9.00
CA THR A 115 -8.42 -4.90 -9.77
C THR A 115 -9.26 -5.77 -8.83
N ALA A 116 -10.58 -5.72 -9.00
CA ALA A 116 -11.49 -6.59 -8.28
C ALA A 116 -11.55 -7.98 -8.96
N ILE A 117 -11.39 -9.03 -8.16
CA ILE A 117 -11.47 -10.43 -8.63
C ILE A 117 -12.90 -10.96 -8.48
N SER A 118 -13.57 -10.53 -7.40
CA SER A 118 -14.94 -10.86 -7.03
C SER A 118 -15.53 -9.73 -6.16
N PRO A 119 -16.82 -9.76 -5.78
CA PRO A 119 -17.41 -8.78 -4.87
C PRO A 119 -16.68 -8.61 -3.52
N ASP A 120 -15.95 -9.64 -3.10
CA ASP A 120 -15.33 -9.73 -1.78
C ASP A 120 -13.80 -9.74 -1.82
N PHE A 121 -13.17 -9.67 -3.00
CA PHE A 121 -11.71 -9.74 -3.11
C PHE A 121 -11.19 -8.80 -4.21
N ALA A 122 -10.15 -8.05 -3.88
CA ALA A 122 -9.42 -7.20 -4.81
C ALA A 122 -7.93 -7.24 -4.51
N HIS A 123 -7.11 -6.83 -5.47
CA HIS A 123 -5.69 -6.62 -5.27
C HIS A 123 -5.25 -5.26 -5.82
N ILE A 124 -4.12 -4.78 -5.32
CA ILE A 124 -3.47 -3.56 -5.76
C ILE A 124 -2.05 -3.87 -6.18
N MET A 125 -1.67 -3.32 -7.32
CA MET A 125 -0.27 -3.19 -7.73
C MET A 125 0.07 -1.71 -7.76
N THR A 126 1.20 -1.33 -7.17
CA THR A 126 1.60 0.09 -7.11
C THR A 126 3.10 0.24 -6.82
N TRP A 127 3.66 1.37 -7.23
CA TRP A 127 4.88 1.90 -6.64
C TRP A 127 4.51 2.83 -5.49
N GLN A 128 5.13 2.61 -4.34
CA GLN A 128 5.04 3.52 -3.21
C GLN A 128 6.37 4.21 -3.02
N ASN A 129 6.30 5.51 -2.77
CA ASN A 129 7.40 6.30 -2.27
C ASN A 129 7.01 6.83 -0.90
N PHE A 130 7.70 6.35 0.14
CA PHE A 130 7.53 6.83 1.50
C PHE A 130 8.75 7.65 1.88
N LYS A 131 8.53 8.93 2.16
CA LYS A 131 9.61 9.85 2.54
C LYS A 131 9.21 10.66 3.76
N GLY A 132 10.19 10.99 4.58
CA GLY A 132 9.92 11.64 5.85
C GLY A 132 11.15 11.73 6.74
N THR A 133 10.89 11.80 8.05
CA THR A 133 11.90 11.86 9.09
C THR A 133 11.70 10.70 10.06
N ALA A 134 12.76 9.93 10.30
CA ALA A 134 12.78 8.85 11.28
C ALA A 134 12.78 9.42 12.70
N GLN A 135 12.52 8.57 13.70
CA GLN A 135 12.47 9.00 15.10
C GLN A 135 13.81 9.56 15.63
N ASP A 136 14.93 9.13 15.06
CA ASP A 136 16.27 9.65 15.39
C ASP A 136 16.59 11.00 14.72
N GLY A 137 15.66 11.54 13.92
CA GLY A 137 15.82 12.79 13.17
C GLY A 137 16.44 12.61 11.78
N SER A 138 16.81 11.39 11.39
CA SER A 138 17.39 11.11 10.08
C SER A 138 16.32 11.18 8.98
N PRO A 139 16.60 11.80 7.82
CA PRO A 139 15.67 11.76 6.70
C PRO A 139 15.65 10.36 6.06
N PHE A 140 14.48 9.91 5.61
CA PHE A 140 14.34 8.72 4.77
C PHE A 140 13.57 9.05 3.49
N ASP A 141 13.91 8.34 2.41
CA ASP A 141 13.23 8.40 1.12
C ASP A 141 13.32 7.01 0.47
N LEU A 142 12.23 6.25 0.57
CA LEU A 142 12.15 4.84 0.17
C LEU A 142 11.17 4.70 -0.97
N THR A 143 11.63 4.17 -2.10
CA THR A 143 10.77 3.77 -3.23
C THR A 143 10.78 2.25 -3.37
N TYR A 144 9.61 1.64 -3.24
CA TYR A 144 9.41 0.20 -3.31
C TYR A 144 8.15 -0.14 -4.11
N ARG A 145 8.04 -1.42 -4.51
CA ARG A 145 6.87 -1.95 -5.21
C ARG A 145 6.01 -2.69 -4.21
N CYS A 146 4.71 -2.56 -4.36
CA CYS A 146 3.73 -3.19 -3.49
C CYS A 146 2.82 -4.10 -4.30
N THR A 147 2.55 -5.28 -3.76
CA THR A 147 1.42 -6.13 -4.13
C THR A 147 0.61 -6.36 -2.88
N GLN A 148 -0.62 -5.83 -2.86
CA GLN A 148 -1.47 -5.84 -1.68
C GLN A 148 -2.79 -6.52 -2.02
N LEU A 149 -3.29 -7.36 -1.13
CA LEU A 149 -4.52 -8.10 -1.34
C LEU A 149 -5.49 -7.77 -0.22
N MET A 150 -6.70 -7.42 -0.62
CA MET A 150 -7.77 -7.06 0.29
C MET A 150 -8.96 -8.00 0.12
N ARG A 151 -9.65 -8.21 1.22
CA ARG A 151 -10.93 -8.92 1.25
C ARG A 151 -11.99 -8.12 1.97
N ARG A 152 -13.24 -8.33 1.61
CA ARG A 152 -14.39 -7.81 2.35
C ARG A 152 -14.63 -8.69 3.58
N THR A 153 -14.93 -8.03 4.69
CA THR A 153 -15.36 -8.64 5.96
C THR A 153 -16.69 -8.02 6.37
N GLU A 154 -17.30 -8.51 7.44
CA GLU A 154 -18.47 -7.86 8.04
C GLU A 154 -18.21 -6.40 8.45
N LYS A 155 -16.94 -6.04 8.67
CA LYS A 155 -16.49 -4.69 9.04
C LYS A 155 -15.98 -3.87 7.83
N GLY A 156 -16.22 -4.34 6.61
CA GLY A 156 -15.74 -3.74 5.37
C GLY A 156 -14.41 -4.33 4.88
N TRP A 157 -13.74 -3.62 3.96
CA TRP A 157 -12.45 -4.03 3.38
C TRP A 157 -11.35 -4.13 4.42
N ARG A 158 -10.51 -5.15 4.29
CA ARG A 158 -9.31 -5.39 5.11
C ARG A 158 -8.18 -5.95 4.27
N TRP A 159 -6.95 -5.54 4.55
CA TRP A 159 -5.74 -6.21 4.09
C TRP A 159 -5.64 -7.59 4.73
N TYR A 160 -5.35 -8.60 3.90
CA TYR A 160 -5.02 -9.95 4.37
C TYR A 160 -3.70 -10.46 3.78
N HIS A 161 -3.10 -9.72 2.84
CA HIS A 161 -1.72 -9.94 2.43
C HIS A 161 -1.10 -8.64 1.94
N ASP A 162 0.13 -8.37 2.37
CA ASP A 162 0.98 -7.31 1.84
C ASP A 162 2.33 -7.90 1.41
N HIS A 163 2.86 -7.40 0.28
CA HIS A 163 4.21 -7.71 -0.20
C HIS A 163 4.87 -6.43 -0.66
N PHE A 164 5.96 -6.08 0.02
CA PHE A 164 6.84 -4.96 -0.31
C PHE A 164 8.16 -5.46 -0.87
N SER A 165 8.66 -4.84 -1.94
CA SER A 165 9.94 -5.25 -2.53
C SER A 165 10.76 -4.10 -3.10
N PHE A 166 12.07 -4.16 -2.85
CA PHE A 166 13.07 -3.38 -3.58
C PHE A 166 13.58 -4.15 -4.79
N SER A 167 14.03 -3.41 -5.81
CA SER A 167 14.89 -4.03 -6.82
C SER A 167 16.28 -4.22 -6.24
N ALA A 168 16.99 -5.27 -6.62
CA ALA A 168 18.37 -5.50 -6.18
C ALA A 168 19.35 -5.40 -7.34
N ASP A 169 20.52 -4.82 -7.06
CA ASP A 169 21.66 -4.92 -7.95
C ASP A 169 22.35 -6.28 -7.72
N LEU A 170 22.25 -7.18 -8.69
CA LEU A 170 22.74 -8.55 -8.55
C LEU A 170 24.28 -8.66 -8.51
N GLN A 171 25.01 -7.62 -8.96
CA GLN A 171 26.48 -7.64 -8.88
C GLN A 171 26.94 -7.29 -7.47
N THR A 172 26.27 -6.34 -6.83
CA THR A 172 26.65 -5.85 -5.49
C THR A 172 25.87 -6.49 -4.35
N GLY A 173 24.75 -7.15 -4.65
CA GLY A 173 23.80 -7.67 -3.66
C GLY A 173 23.00 -6.60 -2.93
N ARG A 174 23.07 -5.32 -3.35
CA ARG A 174 22.45 -4.20 -2.64
C ARG A 174 21.06 -3.90 -3.20
N ALA A 175 20.12 -3.62 -2.29
CA ALA A 175 18.82 -3.08 -2.66
C ALA A 175 18.95 -1.66 -3.25
N ARG A 176 18.14 -1.38 -4.27
CA ARG A 176 17.90 -0.04 -4.82
C ARG A 176 16.67 0.52 -4.11
N ILE A 177 16.93 1.36 -3.11
CA ILE A 177 15.92 1.93 -2.23
C ILE A 177 15.39 3.29 -2.70
N THR A 178 16.01 3.89 -3.70
CA THR A 178 15.54 5.11 -4.37
C THR A 178 15.15 4.80 -5.82
N GLY A 179 14.14 5.53 -6.32
CA GLY A 179 13.52 5.33 -7.64
C GLY A 179 13.96 6.33 -8.69
#